data_AF-A0A958QTU8-F1
#
_entry.id   AF-A0A958QTU8-F1
#
_cell.length_a   1.000
_cell.length_b   1.000
_cell.length_c   1.000
_cell.angle_alpha   90.00
_cell.angle_beta   90.00
_cell.angle_gamma   90.00
#
_symmetry.space_group_name_H-M   'P 1'
#
loop_
_entity.id
_entity.type
_entity.pdbx_description
1 polymer ?
#
loop_
_entity_poly.entity_id
_entity_poly.type
_entity_poly.pdbx_seq_one_letter_code
_entity_poly.pdbx_strand_id
1 'polypeptide(L)'
;RGTPGQKQMLQEAFNRWWWPTLMMFGPSDKNSTNSAELMRWKVKLKSNDDLRQRFINMTIPQALQMGLTIPDPDLKLNEETGNWETGSINWDEFKAVISGNGPCNRERLNARRQAKENGRWVREAAEAFARKQEQREAA
;
A
#
# COMPACT_ATOMS: atom_id res chain seq x y z
N ARG A 1 12.62 -11.45 -24.24
CA ARG A 1 13.05 -10.03 -24.38
C ARG A 1 11.81 -9.20 -24.69
N GLY A 2 11.56 -8.09 -23.99
CA GLY A 2 10.41 -7.19 -24.25
C GLY A 2 10.70 -6.13 -25.31
N THR A 3 9.65 -5.59 -25.92
CA THR A 3 9.73 -4.50 -26.92
C THR A 3 10.12 -3.17 -26.27
N PRO A 4 10.61 -2.18 -27.03
CA PRO A 4 10.88 -0.84 -26.51
C PRO A 4 9.67 -0.22 -25.79
N GLY A 5 8.46 -0.34 -26.37
CA GLY A 5 7.24 0.16 -25.75
C GLY A 5 6.88 -0.54 -24.43
N GLN A 6 7.10 -1.85 -24.33
CA GLN A 6 6.88 -2.59 -23.07
C GLN A 6 7.84 -2.14 -21.97
N LYS A 7 9.11 -1.89 -22.31
CA LYS A 7 10.10 -1.38 -21.35
C LYS A 7 9.75 0.03 -20.86
N GLN A 8 9.30 0.90 -21.76
CA GLN A 8 8.86 2.25 -21.40
C GLN A 8 7.63 2.20 -20.48
N MET A 9 6.63 1.37 -20.80
CA MET A 9 5.44 1.20 -19.97
C MET A 9 5.79 0.70 -18.57
N LEU A 10 6.75 -0.23 -18.46
CA LEU A 10 7.25 -0.71 -17.17
C LEU A 10 7.93 0.41 -16.37
N GLN A 11 8.83 1.16 -16.99
CA GLN A 11 9.53 2.27 -16.33
C GLN A 11 8.54 3.36 -15.88
N GLU A 12 7.56 3.70 -16.71
CA GLU A 12 6.54 4.71 -16.37
C GLU A 12 5.69 4.27 -15.17
N ALA A 13 5.25 3.00 -15.15
CA ALA A 13 4.55 2.44 -14.00
C ALA A 13 5.44 2.47 -12.74
N PHE A 14 6.71 2.07 -12.87
CA PHE A 14 7.66 2.09 -11.77
C PHE A 14 7.85 3.50 -11.19
N ASN A 15 8.02 4.50 -12.06
CA ASN A 15 8.16 5.91 -11.66
C ASN A 15 6.97 6.41 -10.84
N ARG A 16 5.75 6.04 -11.24
CA ARG A 16 4.53 6.45 -10.54
C ARG A 16 4.32 5.72 -9.21
N TRP A 17 4.74 4.47 -9.11
CA TRP A 17 4.40 3.61 -7.97
C TRP A 17 5.50 3.49 -6.91
N TRP A 18 6.74 3.88 -7.21
CA TRP A 18 7.87 3.75 -6.27
C TRP A 18 7.57 4.41 -4.91
N TRP A 19 7.37 5.73 -4.89
CA TRP A 19 7.13 6.47 -3.65
C TRP A 19 5.82 6.08 -2.94
N PRO A 20 4.68 5.92 -3.62
CA PRO A 20 3.47 5.41 -2.99
C PRO A 20 3.65 4.04 -2.34
N THR A 21 4.46 3.15 -2.92
CA THR A 21 4.77 1.83 -2.33
C THR A 21 5.57 1.98 -1.04
N LEU A 22 6.56 2.88 -1.00
CA LEU A 22 7.34 3.16 0.22
C LEU A 22 6.48 3.78 1.33
N MET A 23 5.46 4.56 0.97
CA MET A 23 4.49 5.14 1.90
C MET A 23 3.55 4.08 2.52
N MET A 24 3.40 2.89 1.91
CA MET A 24 2.55 1.82 2.47
C MET A 24 3.04 1.29 3.82
N PHE A 25 4.34 1.42 4.11
CA PHE A 25 4.91 1.07 5.41
C PHE A 25 4.52 2.07 6.51
N GLY A 26 3.82 3.15 6.18
CA GLY A 26 3.34 4.15 7.12
C GLY A 26 4.36 5.26 7.38
N PRO A 27 4.07 6.16 8.34
CA PRO A 27 4.93 7.29 8.68
C PRO A 27 6.28 6.81 9.23
N SER A 28 7.28 7.69 9.22
CA SER A 28 8.54 7.44 9.93
C SER A 28 8.29 7.11 11.39
N ASP A 29 9.17 6.30 11.99
CA ASP A 29 9.08 5.90 13.38
C ASP A 29 9.01 7.10 14.34
N LYS A 30 9.66 8.22 13.99
CA LYS A 30 9.60 9.49 14.76
C LYS A 30 8.19 10.08 14.84
N ASN A 31 7.36 9.83 13.84
CA ASN A 31 6.01 10.39 13.70
C ASN A 31 4.91 9.32 13.87
N SER A 32 5.27 8.12 14.35
CA SER A 32 4.35 6.99 14.48
C SER A 32 3.81 6.87 15.91
N THR A 33 2.72 7.58 16.20
CA THR A 33 2.10 7.64 17.54
C THR A 33 1.72 6.27 18.11
N ASN A 34 1.33 5.32 17.25
CA ASN A 34 0.84 4.00 17.66
C ASN A 34 1.96 2.96 17.79
N SER A 35 3.19 3.27 17.35
CA SER A 35 4.25 2.26 17.25
C SER A 35 4.68 1.71 18.61
N ALA A 36 4.77 2.56 19.65
CA ALA A 36 5.22 2.12 20.98
C ALA A 36 4.28 1.07 21.61
N GLU A 37 2.98 1.32 21.54
CA GLU A 37 1.96 0.41 22.11
C GLU A 37 1.85 -0.89 21.30
N LEU A 38 1.81 -0.80 19.96
CA LEU A 38 1.71 -1.97 19.09
C LEU A 38 2.94 -2.88 19.18
N MET A 39 4.13 -2.31 19.37
CA MET A 39 5.36 -3.08 19.60
C MET A 39 5.33 -3.75 20.98
N ARG A 40 4.86 -3.04 22.02
CA ARG A 40 4.73 -3.60 23.37
C ARG A 40 3.81 -4.82 23.41
N TRP A 41 2.69 -4.78 22.69
CA TRP A 41 1.76 -5.90 22.58
C TRP A 41 2.14 -6.94 21.54
N LYS A 42 3.29 -6.77 20.87
CA LYS A 42 3.75 -7.65 19.78
C LYS A 42 2.76 -7.77 18.62
N VAL A 43 1.88 -6.79 18.43
CA VAL A 43 1.05 -6.64 17.23
C VAL A 43 1.94 -6.20 16.06
N LYS A 44 2.91 -5.33 16.35
CA LYS A 44 3.97 -4.93 15.42
C LYS A 44 5.28 -5.53 15.91
N LEU A 45 5.96 -6.31 15.06
CA LEU A 45 7.22 -6.98 15.42
C LEU A 45 8.46 -6.17 15.02
N LYS A 46 8.32 -5.34 13.99
CA LYS A 46 9.38 -4.53 13.38
C LYS A 46 8.85 -3.13 13.12
N SER A 47 9.71 -2.12 13.18
CA SER A 47 9.33 -0.73 13.00
C SER A 47 8.90 -0.42 11.55
N ASN A 48 8.29 0.75 11.31
CA ASN A 48 7.89 1.12 9.95
C ASN A 48 9.13 1.32 9.08
N ASP A 49 10.15 1.98 9.65
CA ASP A 49 11.39 2.28 8.94
C ASP A 49 12.22 1.01 8.69
N ASP A 50 12.25 0.05 9.63
CA ASP A 50 12.94 -1.25 9.45
C ASP A 50 12.33 -2.07 8.29
N LEU A 51 11.00 -2.19 8.25
CA LEU A 51 10.32 -2.90 7.16
C LEU A 51 10.50 -2.19 5.82
N ARG A 52 10.47 -0.85 5.81
CA ARG A 52 10.72 -0.06 4.60
C ARG A 52 12.15 -0.24 4.10
N GLN A 53 13.14 -0.17 4.98
CA GLN A 53 14.55 -0.35 4.62
C GLN A 53 14.80 -1.75 4.05
N ARG A 54 14.23 -2.78 4.69
CA ARG A 54 14.32 -4.15 4.19
C ARG A 54 13.72 -4.30 2.80
N PHE A 55 12.56 -3.69 2.55
CA PHE A 55 11.93 -3.68 1.23
C PHE A 55 12.83 -3.01 0.19
N ILE A 56 13.34 -1.81 0.47
CA ILE A 56 14.25 -1.07 -0.42
C ILE A 56 15.47 -1.93 -0.78
N ASN A 57 16.13 -2.53 0.21
CA ASN A 57 17.31 -3.36 0.00
C ASN A 57 17.06 -4.59 -0.87
N MET A 58 15.86 -5.18 -0.77
CA MET A 58 15.49 -6.33 -1.59
C MET A 58 15.08 -5.91 -3.01
N THR A 59 14.38 -4.78 -3.16
CA THR A 59 13.74 -4.37 -4.42
C THR A 59 14.69 -3.65 -5.36
N ILE A 60 15.62 -2.83 -4.87
CA ILE A 60 16.53 -2.08 -5.76
C ILE A 60 17.40 -3.00 -6.60
N PRO A 61 18.07 -4.03 -6.05
CA PRO A 61 18.85 -4.96 -6.87
C PRO A 61 18.01 -5.65 -7.95
N GLN A 62 16.75 -6.00 -7.65
CA GLN A 62 15.83 -6.59 -8.62
C GLN A 62 15.48 -5.61 -9.74
N ALA A 63 15.18 -4.36 -9.39
CA ALA A 63 14.87 -3.30 -10.36
C ALA A 63 16.07 -3.01 -11.28
N LEU A 64 17.28 -2.91 -10.71
CA LEU A 64 18.52 -2.73 -11.48
C LEU A 64 18.79 -3.92 -12.41
N GLN A 65 18.56 -5.16 -11.95
CA GLN A 65 18.71 -6.36 -12.77
C GLN A 65 17.70 -6.39 -13.94
N MET A 66 16.51 -5.80 -13.76
CA MET A 66 15.52 -5.62 -14.83
C MET A 66 15.85 -4.45 -15.78
N GLY A 67 16.92 -3.69 -15.51
CA GLY A 67 17.31 -2.51 -16.28
C GLY A 67 16.42 -1.29 -16.03
N LEU A 68 15.77 -1.22 -14.87
CA LEU A 68 14.99 -0.07 -14.45
C LEU A 68 15.87 0.98 -13.78
N THR A 69 15.49 2.23 -13.95
CA THR A 69 16.03 3.37 -13.20
C THR A 69 15.15 3.64 -11.99
N ILE A 70 15.76 3.92 -10.84
CA ILE A 70 15.02 4.28 -9.64
C ILE A 70 14.66 5.77 -9.70
N PRO A 71 13.39 6.16 -9.50
CA PRO A 71 12.96 7.56 -9.55
C PRO A 71 13.32 8.30 -8.24
N ASP A 72 14.59 8.20 -7.85
CA ASP A 72 15.16 8.78 -6.64
C ASP A 72 16.58 9.27 -6.93
N PRO A 73 16.77 10.59 -7.14
CA PRO A 73 18.08 11.17 -7.43
C PRO A 73 19.08 11.05 -6.28
N ASP A 74 18.60 10.95 -5.05
CA ASP A 74 19.42 10.91 -3.83
C ASP A 74 19.81 9.47 -3.45
N LEU A 75 19.38 8.49 -4.25
CA LEU A 75 19.64 7.08 -3.97
C LEU A 75 21.13 6.78 -4.01
N LYS A 76 21.64 6.20 -2.91
CA LYS A 76 23.03 5.75 -2.81
C LYS A 76 23.15 4.45 -2.03
N LEU A 77 24.08 3.61 -2.44
CA LEU A 77 24.47 2.43 -1.66
C LEU A 77 25.46 2.87 -0.59
N ASN A 78 25.12 2.62 0.67
CA ASN A 78 26.06 2.76 1.77
C ASN A 78 26.87 1.46 1.90
N GLU A 79 28.13 1.48 1.46
CA GLU A 79 29.02 0.30 1.47
C GLU A 79 29.34 -0.22 2.87
N GLU A 80 29.30 0.64 3.90
CA GLU A 80 29.60 0.24 5.28
C GLU A 80 28.45 -0.58 5.91
N THR A 81 27.21 -0.22 5.58
CA THR A 81 26.02 -0.88 6.14
C THR A 81 25.38 -1.90 5.20
N GLY A 82 25.75 -1.88 3.90
CA GLY A 82 25.11 -2.66 2.85
C GLY A 82 23.67 -2.21 2.54
N ASN A 83 23.24 -1.05 3.06
CA ASN A 83 21.89 -0.54 2.88
C ASN A 83 21.84 0.49 1.75
N TRP A 84 20.72 0.50 1.04
CA TRP A 84 20.38 1.57 0.11
C TRP A 84 19.73 2.73 0.87
N GLU A 85 20.35 3.90 0.83
CA GLU A 85 19.81 5.14 1.39
C GLU A 85 19.01 5.86 0.31
N THR A 86 17.72 6.05 0.54
CA THR A 86 16.79 6.77 -0.36
C THR A 86 16.66 8.24 0.03
N GLY A 87 16.20 9.07 -0.89
CA GLY A 87 15.76 10.43 -0.65
C GLY A 87 14.58 10.54 0.31
N SER A 88 14.22 11.78 0.65
CA SER A 88 13.10 12.04 1.55
C SER A 88 11.75 11.75 0.89
N ILE A 89 10.93 10.92 1.54
CA ILE A 89 9.53 10.71 1.15
C ILE A 89 8.76 12.02 1.29
N ASN A 90 7.91 12.33 0.32
CA ASN A 90 6.95 13.43 0.41
C ASN A 90 5.85 13.11 1.43
N TRP A 91 6.09 13.48 2.68
CA TRP A 91 5.16 13.22 3.77
C TRP A 91 3.88 14.08 3.71
N ASP A 92 3.88 15.19 2.97
CA ASP A 92 2.68 16.02 2.79
C ASP A 92 1.72 15.36 1.80
N GLU A 93 2.24 14.76 0.72
CA GLU A 93 1.45 13.90 -0.17
C GLU A 93 0.86 12.72 0.60
N PHE A 94 1.69 12.03 1.41
CA PHE A 94 1.22 10.94 2.25
C PHE A 94 0.03 11.36 3.13
N LYS A 95 0.14 12.48 3.84
CA LYS A 95 -0.94 13.02 4.68
C LYS A 95 -2.19 13.36 3.86
N ALA A 96 -2.03 14.02 2.72
CA ALA A 96 -3.15 14.36 1.85
C ALA A 96 -3.91 13.10 1.39
N VAL A 97 -3.20 12.05 0.99
CA VAL A 97 -3.79 10.79 0.52
C VAL A 97 -4.54 10.07 1.65
N ILE A 98 -3.95 9.93 2.84
CA ILE A 98 -4.63 9.25 3.96
C ILE A 98 -5.83 10.04 4.50
N SER A 99 -5.80 11.38 4.38
CA SER A 99 -6.91 12.25 4.75
C SER A 99 -8.03 12.30 3.71
N GLY A 100 -7.92 11.56 2.60
CA GLY A 100 -8.98 11.47 1.60
C GLY A 100 -8.82 12.40 0.38
N ASN A 101 -7.72 13.14 0.28
CA ASN A 101 -7.44 14.09 -0.80
C ASN A 101 -6.40 13.56 -1.80
N GLY A 102 -6.32 12.24 -1.96
CA GLY A 102 -5.49 11.60 -2.99
C GLY A 102 -6.24 11.39 -4.30
N PRO A 103 -5.55 10.86 -5.33
CA PRO A 103 -6.03 10.87 -6.72
C PRO A 103 -7.30 10.06 -6.97
N CYS A 104 -7.57 9.03 -6.16
CA CYS A 104 -8.70 8.12 -6.36
C CYS A 104 -9.55 7.91 -5.09
N ASN A 105 -9.34 8.67 -4.01
CA ASN A 105 -10.00 8.39 -2.72
C ASN A 105 -11.53 8.46 -2.85
N ARG A 106 -12.03 9.49 -3.52
CA ARG A 106 -13.47 9.70 -3.74
C ARG A 106 -14.07 8.60 -4.60
N GLU A 107 -13.41 8.24 -5.69
CA GLU A 107 -13.82 7.20 -6.63
C GLU A 107 -13.87 5.84 -5.93
N ARG A 108 -12.87 5.51 -5.10
CA ARG A 108 -12.83 4.24 -4.33
C ARG A 108 -13.97 4.15 -3.32
N LEU A 109 -14.20 5.22 -2.54
CA LEU A 109 -15.28 5.26 -1.57
C LEU A 109 -16.65 5.21 -2.26
N ASN A 110 -16.84 5.95 -3.35
CA ASN A 110 -18.08 5.94 -4.10
C ASN A 110 -18.37 4.57 -4.71
N ALA A 111 -17.39 3.91 -5.32
CA ALA A 111 -17.57 2.56 -5.86
C ALA A 111 -18.00 1.56 -4.76
N ARG A 112 -17.42 1.64 -3.56
CA ARG A 112 -17.81 0.80 -2.42
C ARG A 112 -19.20 1.13 -1.88
N ARG A 113 -19.54 2.43 -1.76
CA ARG A 113 -20.89 2.86 -1.37
C ARG A 113 -21.92 2.37 -2.38
N GLN A 114 -21.71 2.60 -3.66
CA GLN A 114 -22.63 2.15 -4.72
C GLN A 114 -22.80 0.64 -4.72
N ALA A 115 -21.72 -0.14 -4.61
CA ALA A 115 -21.82 -1.59 -4.51
C ALA A 115 -22.65 -2.04 -3.28
N LYS A 116 -22.47 -1.37 -2.14
CA LYS A 116 -23.24 -1.62 -0.91
C LYS A 116 -24.71 -1.28 -1.11
N GLU A 117 -25.03 -0.10 -1.63
CA GLU A 117 -26.40 0.37 -1.78
C GLU A 117 -27.16 -0.43 -2.85
N ASN A 118 -26.55 -0.61 -4.02
CA ASN A 118 -27.18 -1.36 -5.12
C ASN A 118 -27.31 -2.86 -4.77
N GLY A 119 -26.42 -3.40 -3.93
CA GLY A 119 -26.49 -4.77 -3.42
C GLY A 119 -27.37 -4.94 -2.18
N ARG A 120 -28.07 -3.90 -1.71
CA ARG A 120 -28.92 -3.96 -0.51
C ARG A 120 -30.00 -5.03 -0.63
N TRP A 121 -30.75 -5.03 -1.73
CA TRP A 121 -31.85 -5.97 -1.95
C TRP A 121 -31.39 -7.44 -1.94
N VAL A 122 -30.18 -7.73 -2.44
CA VAL A 122 -29.61 -9.09 -2.42
C VAL A 122 -29.38 -9.55 -0.98
N ARG A 123 -28.86 -8.66 -0.14
CA ARG A 123 -28.63 -8.98 1.28
C ARG A 123 -29.94 -9.19 2.02
N GLU A 124 -30.92 -8.31 1.80
CA GLU A 124 -32.25 -8.45 2.40
C GLU A 124 -32.96 -9.74 1.93
N ALA A 125 -32.81 -10.11 0.65
CA ALA A 125 -33.35 -11.35 0.11
C ALA A 125 -32.66 -12.58 0.74
N ALA A 126 -31.33 -12.56 0.87
CA ALA A 126 -30.58 -13.64 1.50
C ALA A 126 -30.96 -13.82 2.98
N GLU A 127 -31.08 -12.72 3.73
CA GLU A 127 -31.53 -12.75 5.12
C GLU A 127 -32.98 -13.28 5.26
N ALA A 128 -33.88 -12.82 4.39
CA ALA A 128 -35.27 -13.29 4.41
C ALA A 128 -35.39 -14.77 4.05
N PHE A 129 -34.56 -15.26 3.12
CA PHE A 129 -34.49 -16.67 2.77
C PHE A 129 -33.94 -17.51 3.94
N ALA A 130 -32.84 -17.07 4.57
CA ALA A 130 -32.25 -17.75 5.72
C ALA A 130 -33.26 -17.90 6.87
N ARG A 131 -33.97 -16.81 7.22
CA ARG A 131 -35.03 -16.85 8.24
C ARG A 131 -36.14 -17.86 7.91
N LYS A 132 -36.52 -18.00 6.64
CA LYS A 132 -37.53 -18.98 6.22
C LYS A 132 -37.03 -20.42 6.34
N GLN A 133 -35.75 -20.67 6.07
CA GLN A 133 -35.17 -22.01 6.23
C GLN A 133 -35.08 -22.39 7.71
N GLU A 134 -34.60 -21.49 8.55
CA GLU A 134 -34.55 -21.71 10.01
C GLU A 134 -35.94 -22.03 10.59
N GLN A 135 -36.98 -21.31 10.16
CA GLN A 135 -38.36 -21.58 10.58
C GLN A 135 -38.89 -22.93 10.10
N ARG A 136 -38.44 -23.43 8.94
CA ARG A 136 -38.83 -24.74 8.40
C ARG A 136 -38.11 -25.88 9.11
N GLU A 137 -36.85 -25.66 9.50
CA GLU A 137 -36.08 -26.65 10.24
C GLU A 137 -36.51 -26.75 11.72
N ALA A 138 -37.03 -25.66 12.29
CA ALA A 138 -37.55 -25.63 13.65
C ALA A 138 -38.99 -26.15 13.81
N ALA A 139 -39.72 -26.37 12.70
CA ALA A 139 -41.10 -26.88 12.66
C ALA A 139 -41.14 -28.38 12.39
#